data_AF-A0A954IGW6-F1
#
_entry.id   AF-A0A954IGW6-F1
#
_cell.length_a   1.000
_cell.length_b   1.000
_cell.length_c   1.000
_cell.angle_alpha   90.00
_cell.angle_beta   90.00
_cell.angle_gamma   90.00
#
_symmetry.space_group_name_H-M   'P 1'
#
loop_
_entity.id
_entity.type
_entity.pdbx_description
1 polymer ?
#
loop_
_entity_poly.entity_id
_entity_poly.type
_entity_poly.pdbx_seq_one_letter_code
_entity_poly.pdbx_strand_id
1 'polypeptide(L)'
;MTLLFLLLSTIHPAESLIAEDPAVAPVSADSPVASERSDRAHAFSESDIVAAQQFGQTLSIGEWLGPMAPLALSPFFGITLLSGLSLSGSHWISPDNALLSQSSPLHSHAVFWTFLVLTLMTSLPRLTKVSKPFAQAMDQIESWSGITTLLIMRVIVVTTQQEPPEMDGLLSAGMGTMTLDAVLMIAAVVNFIVIRTVRCFFEILIWLTPFPTVDAVFEFCNKSLCAGLMLLYAWSPIAALVVNLGMFGVCLTVFVWIRRREVFYRTILLGLFARVFLKRRRKDYLVVFPSQACLPFPGRTRCLLERTQDGWQITQVRWLLPARTLTVPEETGKPVVACGMITNSLVFPGFPEVRWDFCQQYNHDADNVAAEFGFVISEATVERDHDPRQLKAELA
;
A
#
# COMPACT_ATOMS: atom_id res chain seq x y z
N MET A 1 1.00 3.29 3.34
CA MET A 1 2.30 4.01 3.30
C MET A 1 2.16 5.52 3.10
N THR A 2 1.14 6.03 2.40
CA THR A 2 0.90 7.49 2.23
C THR A 2 0.54 8.20 3.55
N LEU A 3 -0.14 7.49 4.46
CA LEU A 3 -0.42 7.95 5.84
C LEU A 3 0.84 7.94 6.74
N LEU A 4 1.73 6.96 6.54
CA LEU A 4 3.04 6.91 7.22
C LEU A 4 3.94 8.07 6.74
N PHE A 5 3.84 8.46 5.46
CA PHE A 5 4.56 9.58 4.87
C PHE A 5 4.02 10.95 5.34
N LEU A 6 2.72 11.06 5.65
CA LEU A 6 2.15 12.25 6.26
C LEU A 6 2.53 12.37 7.75
N LEU A 7 2.51 11.27 8.50
CA LEU A 7 2.90 11.22 9.91
C LEU A 7 4.40 11.47 10.15
N LEU A 8 5.28 11.01 9.24
CA LEU A 8 6.72 11.26 9.34
C LEU A 8 7.13 12.68 8.93
N SER A 9 6.23 13.44 8.28
CA SER A 9 6.51 14.83 7.87
C SER A 9 6.15 15.88 8.93
N THR A 10 5.52 15.48 10.04
CA THR A 10 5.00 16.38 11.07
C THR A 10 5.72 16.32 12.42
N ILE A 11 6.85 15.61 12.54
CA ILE A 11 7.50 15.40 13.84
C ILE A 11 8.82 16.19 13.92
N HIS A 12 8.73 17.41 14.48
CA HIS A 12 9.81 18.05 15.23
C HIS A 12 9.25 18.56 16.56
N PRO A 13 10.09 18.66 17.62
CA PRO A 13 9.72 18.28 18.97
C PRO A 13 9.12 19.44 19.77
N ALA A 14 8.20 19.11 20.67
CA ALA A 14 7.88 19.95 21.81
C ALA A 14 8.11 19.13 23.09
N GLU A 15 9.13 19.55 23.83
CA GLU A 15 9.44 19.12 25.18
C GLU A 15 8.37 19.55 26.19
N SER A 16 8.32 18.78 27.27
CA SER A 16 7.92 19.14 28.64
C SER A 16 6.43 19.38 28.94
N LEU A 17 5.87 18.52 29.80
CA LEU A 17 5.75 18.86 31.22
C LEU A 17 5.32 17.65 32.05
N ILE A 18 6.16 17.37 33.05
CA ILE A 18 5.95 16.46 34.18
C ILE A 18 4.99 17.14 35.16
N ALA A 19 4.07 16.37 35.75
CA ALA A 19 3.58 16.60 37.10
C ALA A 19 3.18 15.27 37.75
N GLU A 20 3.94 14.91 38.79
CA GLU A 20 3.69 13.89 39.82
C GLU A 20 2.36 14.17 40.57
N ASP A 21 1.47 13.17 40.73
CA ASP A 21 1.20 12.34 41.95
C ASP A 21 0.30 13.08 42.99
N PRO A 22 -0.44 12.46 43.96
CA PRO A 22 -0.37 11.07 44.43
C PRO A 22 -1.68 10.35 44.82
N ALA A 23 -1.51 9.05 45.12
CA ALA A 23 -2.14 8.25 46.18
C ALA A 23 -3.68 8.21 46.35
N VAL A 24 -4.27 7.04 46.09
CA VAL A 24 -5.51 6.60 46.75
C VAL A 24 -5.34 5.16 47.28
N ALA A 25 -5.65 5.02 48.57
CA ALA A 25 -5.44 3.87 49.44
C ALA A 25 -6.49 2.74 49.21
N PRO A 26 -6.33 1.56 49.85
CA PRO A 26 -7.04 0.33 49.49
C PRO A 26 -8.40 0.21 50.17
N VAL A 27 -9.38 -0.35 49.47
CA VAL A 27 -10.66 -0.78 50.04
C VAL A 27 -10.69 -2.29 50.08
N SER A 28 -10.84 -2.83 51.30
CA SER A 28 -10.98 -4.26 51.58
C SER A 28 -12.44 -4.64 51.82
N ALA A 29 -12.72 -5.89 51.45
CA ALA A 29 -13.60 -6.87 52.09
C ALA A 29 -15.12 -6.87 51.82
N ASP A 30 -15.53 -8.04 51.30
CA ASP A 30 -16.69 -8.86 51.66
C ASP A 30 -18.10 -8.45 51.23
N SER A 31 -18.62 -9.20 50.24
CA SER A 31 -19.62 -10.24 50.56
C SER A 31 -19.74 -11.28 49.44
N PRO A 32 -19.94 -12.57 49.79
CA PRO A 32 -20.10 -13.68 48.86
C PRO A 32 -21.56 -13.77 48.39
N VAL A 33 -21.78 -14.42 47.23
CA VAL A 33 -22.95 -15.25 46.84
C VAL A 33 -23.07 -15.23 45.32
N ALA A 34 -23.37 -16.41 44.76
CA ALA A 34 -23.63 -16.73 43.35
C ALA A 34 -22.41 -17.14 42.48
N SER A 35 -21.65 -18.14 42.97
CA SER A 35 -20.87 -19.02 42.09
C SER A 35 -21.62 -20.34 41.95
N GLU A 36 -22.40 -20.49 40.88
CA GLU A 36 -22.86 -21.81 40.37
C GLU A 36 -23.62 -21.64 39.04
N ARG A 37 -22.99 -21.06 38.00
CA ARG A 37 -23.45 -21.21 36.59
C ARG A 37 -22.47 -20.71 35.52
N SER A 38 -21.16 -20.81 35.76
CA SER A 38 -20.13 -20.42 34.78
C SER A 38 -19.09 -21.51 34.48
N ASP A 39 -19.43 -22.79 34.62
CA ASP A 39 -18.52 -23.91 34.31
C ASP A 39 -18.72 -24.50 32.89
N ARG A 40 -19.04 -23.63 31.92
CA ARG A 40 -18.95 -23.94 30.49
C ARG A 40 -18.23 -22.85 29.69
N ALA A 41 -17.36 -22.09 30.35
CA ALA A 41 -16.22 -21.52 29.65
C ALA A 41 -15.24 -22.67 29.43
N HIS A 42 -14.98 -23.05 28.18
CA HIS A 42 -13.93 -23.99 27.83
C HIS A 42 -12.61 -23.46 28.42
N ALA A 43 -12.23 -23.94 29.61
CA ALA A 43 -10.88 -23.80 30.10
C ALA A 43 -10.01 -24.52 29.07
N PHE A 44 -9.07 -23.79 28.46
CA PHE A 44 -8.04 -24.39 27.63
C PHE A 44 -7.43 -25.55 28.43
N SER A 45 -7.56 -26.77 27.92
CA SER A 45 -7.06 -27.94 28.65
C SER A 45 -5.56 -27.77 28.84
N GLU A 46 -5.02 -28.20 29.98
CA GLU A 46 -3.56 -28.21 30.19
C GLU A 46 -2.85 -28.97 29.05
N SER A 47 -3.53 -29.96 28.45
CA SER A 47 -3.06 -30.64 27.24
C SER A 47 -2.92 -29.73 26.01
N ASP A 48 -3.81 -28.74 25.84
CA ASP A 48 -3.76 -27.79 24.72
C ASP A 48 -2.65 -26.77 24.92
N ILE A 49 -2.39 -26.37 26.18
CA ILE A 49 -1.28 -25.50 26.55
C ILE A 49 0.05 -26.22 26.34
N VAL A 50 0.16 -27.48 26.75
CA VAL A 50 1.37 -28.30 26.54
C VAL A 50 1.58 -28.60 25.05
N ALA A 51 0.53 -28.88 24.29
CA ALA A 51 0.62 -29.07 22.83
C ALA A 51 1.06 -27.78 22.13
N ALA A 52 0.55 -26.61 22.52
CA ALA A 52 0.98 -25.32 22.00
C ALA A 52 2.44 -25.00 22.38
N GLN A 53 2.89 -25.39 23.57
CA GLN A 53 4.27 -25.23 24.04
C GLN A 53 5.24 -26.14 23.27
N GLN A 54 4.92 -27.42 23.12
CA GLN A 54 5.72 -28.37 22.35
C GLN A 54 5.79 -27.94 20.88
N PHE A 55 4.67 -27.49 20.31
CA PHE A 55 4.62 -26.95 18.95
C PHE A 55 5.50 -25.70 18.77
N GLY A 56 5.51 -24.80 19.75
CA GLY A 56 6.36 -23.61 19.76
C GLY A 56 7.86 -23.92 19.85
N GLN A 57 8.23 -25.04 20.48
CA GLN A 57 9.62 -25.50 20.63
C GLN A 57 10.14 -26.27 19.41
N THR A 58 9.27 -26.95 18.67
CA THR A 58 9.67 -27.77 17.49
C THR A 58 9.80 -26.99 16.19
N LEU A 59 9.30 -25.76 16.13
CA LEU A 59 9.30 -24.97 14.90
C LEU A 59 10.55 -24.08 14.82
N SER A 60 11.47 -24.42 13.91
CA SER A 60 12.54 -23.51 13.50
C SER A 60 11.94 -22.21 12.94
N ILE A 61 12.69 -21.10 13.03
CA ILE A 61 12.28 -19.79 12.50
C ILE A 61 11.92 -19.88 11.00
N GLY A 62 12.57 -20.79 10.27
CA GLY A 62 12.28 -21.14 8.86
C GLY A 62 10.93 -21.82 8.64
N GLU A 63 10.46 -22.64 9.57
CA GLU A 63 9.15 -23.31 9.51
C GLU A 63 8.02 -22.37 9.94
N TRP A 64 8.30 -21.44 10.87
CA TRP A 64 7.42 -20.31 11.22
C TRP A 64 7.09 -19.41 10.04
N LEU A 65 7.98 -19.38 9.07
CA LEU A 65 8.05 -18.41 7.99
C LEU A 65 7.00 -18.63 6.90
N GLY A 66 6.57 -19.88 6.74
CA GLY A 66 5.54 -20.27 5.79
C GLY A 66 4.10 -19.94 6.11
N PRO A 67 3.61 -20.20 7.32
CA PRO A 67 2.26 -19.82 7.72
C PRO A 67 2.13 -18.30 7.93
N MET A 68 3.24 -17.56 8.06
CA MET A 68 3.25 -16.11 8.21
C MET A 68 2.75 -15.35 6.98
N ALA A 69 2.99 -15.87 5.77
CA ALA A 69 2.52 -15.26 4.53
C ALA A 69 0.97 -15.20 4.44
N PRO A 70 0.24 -16.30 4.73
CA PRO A 70 -1.22 -16.27 4.87
C PRO A 70 -1.72 -15.40 6.02
N LEU A 71 -1.06 -15.46 7.19
CA LEU A 71 -1.43 -14.66 8.37
C LEU A 71 -1.26 -13.15 8.12
N ALA A 72 -0.29 -12.74 7.31
CA ALA A 72 -0.09 -11.35 6.89
C ALA A 72 -1.25 -10.80 6.02
N LEU A 73 -1.95 -11.68 5.31
CA LEU A 73 -2.97 -11.35 4.34
C LEU A 73 -4.37 -11.35 4.92
N SER A 74 -4.71 -12.31 5.75
CA SER A 74 -6.00 -12.41 6.42
C SER A 74 -5.82 -13.54 7.42
N PRO A 75 -5.54 -13.22 8.70
CA PRO A 75 -5.33 -14.22 9.74
C PRO A 75 -6.43 -15.27 9.76
N PHE A 76 -7.69 -14.85 9.61
CA PHE A 76 -8.81 -15.76 9.65
C PHE A 76 -8.85 -16.69 8.43
N PHE A 77 -8.69 -16.15 7.24
CA PHE A 77 -8.66 -16.95 6.01
C PHE A 77 -7.44 -17.88 5.98
N GLY A 78 -6.27 -17.38 6.37
CA GLY A 78 -5.02 -18.12 6.42
C GLY A 78 -5.09 -19.29 7.38
N ILE A 79 -5.60 -19.09 8.60
CA ILE A 79 -5.78 -20.17 9.58
C ILE A 79 -6.84 -21.16 9.11
N THR A 80 -7.94 -20.69 8.51
CA THR A 80 -8.97 -21.57 7.94
C THR A 80 -8.39 -22.50 6.88
N LEU A 81 -7.62 -21.95 5.94
CA LEU A 81 -6.95 -22.73 4.90
C LEU A 81 -5.90 -23.67 5.49
N LEU A 82 -5.07 -23.22 6.45
CA LEU A 82 -4.02 -24.05 7.06
C LEU A 82 -4.64 -25.23 7.82
N SER A 83 -5.69 -24.96 8.59
CA SER A 83 -6.43 -25.99 9.33
C SER A 83 -7.14 -26.95 8.37
N GLY A 84 -7.77 -26.44 7.31
CA GLY A 84 -8.38 -27.28 6.27
C GLY A 84 -7.37 -28.16 5.54
N LEU A 85 -6.19 -27.62 5.23
CA LEU A 85 -5.07 -28.37 4.64
C LEU A 85 -4.51 -29.41 5.61
N SER A 86 -4.39 -29.11 6.90
CA SER A 86 -3.97 -30.09 7.90
C SER A 86 -4.97 -31.24 8.02
N LEU A 87 -6.28 -30.96 7.97
CA LEU A 87 -7.33 -31.98 8.06
C LEU A 87 -7.44 -32.86 6.79
N SER A 88 -7.20 -32.29 5.61
CA SER A 88 -7.42 -32.98 4.32
C SER A 88 -6.14 -33.44 3.60
N GLY A 89 -4.98 -32.90 3.99
CA GLY A 89 -3.75 -32.95 3.20
C GLY A 89 -2.70 -33.97 3.62
N SER A 90 -3.05 -34.91 4.49
CA SER A 90 -2.10 -35.82 5.17
C SER A 90 -1.21 -36.70 4.28
N HIS A 91 -1.47 -36.77 2.96
CA HIS A 91 -0.73 -37.65 2.04
C HIS A 91 0.00 -36.94 0.88
N TRP A 92 -0.30 -35.67 0.58
CA TRP A 92 0.29 -34.94 -0.57
C TRP A 92 1.07 -33.68 -0.18
N ILE A 93 0.94 -33.25 1.08
CA ILE A 93 1.69 -32.12 1.63
C ILE A 93 3.03 -32.64 2.15
N SER A 94 4.11 -31.87 1.94
CA SER A 94 5.46 -32.24 2.33
C SER A 94 5.50 -32.79 3.77
N PRO A 95 5.96 -34.04 3.99
CA PRO A 95 5.93 -34.71 5.29
C PRO A 95 6.76 -33.99 6.36
N ASP A 96 7.69 -33.12 5.95
CA ASP A 96 8.57 -32.36 6.84
C ASP A 96 7.93 -31.05 7.35
N ASN A 97 6.69 -30.74 6.97
CA ASN A 97 6.07 -29.48 7.34
C ASN A 97 5.38 -29.60 8.72
N ALA A 98 6.11 -29.29 9.80
CA ALA A 98 5.68 -29.46 11.19
C ALA A 98 4.30 -28.84 11.53
N LEU A 99 3.92 -27.76 10.84
CA LEU A 99 2.61 -27.08 10.98
C LEU A 99 1.41 -27.87 10.47
N LEU A 100 1.63 -28.78 9.52
CA LEU A 100 0.58 -29.57 8.86
C LEU A 100 0.60 -31.02 9.33
N SER A 101 1.50 -31.36 10.24
CA SER A 101 1.58 -32.66 10.91
C SER A 101 0.32 -32.96 11.75
N GLN A 102 0.07 -34.24 12.04
CA GLN A 102 -1.09 -34.68 12.82
C GLN A 102 -1.07 -34.19 14.28
N SER A 103 0.11 -33.86 14.81
CA SER A 103 0.29 -33.30 16.15
C SER A 103 0.14 -31.77 16.19
N SER A 104 -0.13 -31.13 15.05
CA SER A 104 -0.31 -29.69 14.99
C SER A 104 -1.61 -29.28 15.70
N PRO A 105 -1.61 -28.18 16.50
CA PRO A 105 -2.82 -27.58 17.06
C PRO A 105 -3.85 -27.18 15.99
N LEU A 106 -3.41 -27.04 14.72
CA LEU A 106 -4.27 -26.73 13.58
C LEU A 106 -5.09 -27.93 13.10
N HIS A 107 -4.74 -29.16 13.50
CA HIS A 107 -5.45 -30.41 13.20
C HIS A 107 -6.69 -30.59 14.10
N SER A 108 -7.45 -29.52 14.31
CA SER A 108 -8.67 -29.52 15.11
C SER A 108 -9.85 -29.02 14.27
N HIS A 109 -10.89 -29.85 14.16
CA HIS A 109 -12.13 -29.47 13.48
C HIS A 109 -12.77 -28.22 14.09
N ALA A 110 -12.62 -28.01 15.41
CA ALA A 110 -13.16 -26.82 16.09
C ALA A 110 -12.45 -25.54 15.62
N VAL A 111 -11.12 -25.60 15.47
CA VAL A 111 -10.30 -24.48 14.96
C VAL A 111 -10.73 -24.16 13.52
N PHE A 112 -10.84 -25.17 12.66
CA PHE A 112 -11.29 -25.00 11.27
C PHE A 112 -12.63 -24.28 11.18
N TRP A 113 -13.68 -24.80 11.83
CA TRP A 113 -15.02 -24.23 11.73
C TRP A 113 -15.12 -22.83 12.33
N THR A 114 -14.42 -22.57 13.44
CA THR A 114 -14.40 -21.24 14.08
C THR A 114 -13.81 -20.19 13.14
N PHE A 115 -12.63 -20.46 12.57
CA PHE A 115 -11.99 -19.54 11.65
C PHE A 115 -12.72 -19.45 10.31
N LEU A 116 -13.37 -20.53 9.83
CA LEU A 116 -14.21 -20.48 8.64
C LEU A 116 -15.40 -19.54 8.81
N VAL A 117 -16.08 -19.61 9.96
CA VAL A 117 -17.20 -18.69 10.26
C VAL A 117 -16.70 -17.25 10.35
N LEU A 118 -15.59 -17.00 11.06
CA LEU A 118 -14.97 -15.67 11.12
C LEU A 118 -14.62 -15.16 9.72
N THR A 119 -14.02 -16.00 8.88
CA THR A 119 -13.67 -15.69 7.49
C THR A 119 -14.89 -15.35 6.65
N LEU A 120 -15.98 -16.11 6.78
CA LEU A 120 -17.23 -15.81 6.08
C LEU A 120 -17.84 -14.51 6.60
N MET A 121 -17.84 -14.28 7.91
CA MET A 121 -18.37 -13.05 8.51
C MET A 121 -17.57 -11.80 8.11
N THR A 122 -16.25 -11.90 7.92
CA THR A 122 -15.44 -10.76 7.46
C THR A 122 -15.49 -10.56 5.94
N SER A 123 -15.73 -11.63 5.17
CA SER A 123 -15.74 -11.57 3.71
C SER A 123 -17.11 -11.29 3.09
N LEU A 124 -18.22 -11.72 3.70
CA LEU A 124 -19.57 -11.53 3.20
C LEU A 124 -20.02 -10.06 3.16
N PRO A 125 -19.72 -9.20 4.15
CA PRO A 125 -20.11 -7.80 4.10
C PRO A 125 -19.64 -7.15 2.81
N ARG A 126 -18.42 -7.44 2.35
CA ARG A 126 -17.78 -6.86 1.15
C ARG A 126 -18.60 -7.01 -0.13
N LEU A 127 -19.50 -8.00 -0.21
CA LEU A 127 -20.37 -8.24 -1.35
C LEU A 127 -21.50 -7.20 -1.50
N THR A 128 -21.69 -6.31 -0.53
CA THR A 128 -22.75 -5.29 -0.56
C THR A 128 -22.17 -3.87 -0.58
N LYS A 129 -22.57 -3.03 -1.55
CA LYS A 129 -22.04 -1.66 -1.71
C LYS A 129 -22.19 -0.77 -0.46
N VAL A 130 -23.18 -1.05 0.39
CA VAL A 130 -23.51 -0.26 1.57
C VAL A 130 -22.61 -0.58 2.77
N SER A 131 -21.91 -1.72 2.74
CA SER A 131 -21.06 -2.16 3.85
C SER A 131 -19.61 -1.67 3.77
N LYS A 132 -19.21 -0.97 2.70
CA LYS A 132 -17.79 -0.57 2.47
C LYS A 132 -17.08 0.02 3.71
N PRO A 133 -17.68 0.91 4.52
CA PRO A 133 -17.02 1.38 5.76
C PRO A 133 -16.93 0.30 6.85
N PHE A 134 -17.93 -0.58 6.94
CA PHE A 134 -17.94 -1.71 7.87
C PHE A 134 -16.91 -2.77 7.48
N ALA A 135 -16.81 -3.08 6.19
CA ALA A 135 -15.77 -3.94 5.63
C ALA A 135 -14.36 -3.39 5.95
N GLN A 136 -14.14 -2.08 5.80
CA GLN A 136 -12.86 -1.47 6.20
C GLN A 136 -12.57 -1.57 7.71
N ALA A 137 -13.58 -1.45 8.56
CA ALA A 137 -13.41 -1.63 10.00
C ALA A 137 -13.06 -3.09 10.35
N MET A 138 -13.72 -4.06 9.72
CA MET A 138 -13.42 -5.48 9.88
C MET A 138 -12.02 -5.83 9.38
N ASP A 139 -11.57 -5.21 8.29
CA ASP A 139 -10.22 -5.39 7.74
C ASP A 139 -9.13 -4.85 8.68
N GLN A 140 -9.40 -3.73 9.34
CA GLN A 140 -8.52 -3.18 10.39
C GLN A 140 -8.46 -4.16 11.56
N ILE A 141 -9.60 -4.59 12.09
CA ILE A 141 -9.67 -5.55 13.21
C ILE A 141 -8.93 -6.84 12.88
N GLU A 142 -9.15 -7.36 11.68
CA GLU A 142 -8.46 -8.54 11.17
C GLU A 142 -6.94 -8.31 11.13
N SER A 143 -6.47 -7.20 10.55
CA SER A 143 -5.04 -6.89 10.51
C SER A 143 -4.41 -6.73 11.89
N TRP A 144 -5.11 -6.09 12.84
CA TRP A 144 -4.63 -5.91 14.21
C TRP A 144 -4.64 -7.23 14.98
N SER A 145 -5.67 -8.05 14.82
CA SER A 145 -5.74 -9.39 15.43
C SER A 145 -4.59 -10.29 14.97
N GLY A 146 -4.21 -10.23 13.70
CA GLY A 146 -3.06 -10.97 13.16
C GLY A 146 -1.75 -10.57 13.82
N ILE A 147 -1.50 -9.27 13.92
CA ILE A 147 -0.30 -8.72 14.57
C ILE A 147 -0.29 -9.08 16.05
N THR A 148 -1.42 -8.95 16.75
CA THR A 148 -1.54 -9.27 18.18
C THR A 148 -1.35 -10.77 18.43
N THR A 149 -1.96 -11.65 17.65
CA THR A 149 -1.79 -13.11 17.78
C THR A 149 -0.34 -13.50 17.55
N LEU A 150 0.34 -12.90 16.56
CA LEU A 150 1.76 -13.14 16.31
C LEU A 150 2.65 -12.63 17.43
N LEU A 151 2.35 -11.46 18.00
CA LEU A 151 3.07 -10.91 19.15
C LEU A 151 2.91 -11.81 20.38
N ILE A 152 1.69 -12.23 20.70
CA ILE A 152 1.39 -13.10 21.84
C ILE A 152 2.10 -14.45 21.66
N MET A 153 1.97 -15.08 20.49
CA MET A 153 2.64 -16.34 20.21
C MET A 153 4.16 -16.22 20.36
N ARG A 154 4.75 -15.11 19.88
CA ARG A 154 6.20 -14.87 20.02
C ARG A 154 6.62 -14.62 21.46
N VAL A 155 5.83 -13.87 22.24
CA VAL A 155 6.10 -13.65 23.67
C VAL A 155 6.07 -14.99 24.41
N ILE A 156 5.06 -15.84 24.15
CA ILE A 156 4.97 -17.18 24.73
C ILE A 156 6.25 -17.97 24.43
N VAL A 157 6.61 -18.11 23.16
CA VAL A 157 7.81 -18.86 22.72
C VAL A 157 9.09 -18.34 23.39
N VAL A 158 9.31 -17.02 23.39
CA VAL A 158 10.51 -16.40 23.99
C VAL A 158 10.56 -16.58 25.51
N THR A 159 9.42 -16.51 26.20
CA THR A 159 9.38 -16.71 27.66
C THR A 159 9.59 -18.17 28.07
N THR A 160 9.34 -19.13 27.17
CA THR A 160 9.51 -20.57 27.42
C THR A 160 10.83 -21.15 26.93
N GLN A 161 11.60 -20.45 26.09
CA GLN A 161 12.95 -20.88 25.70
C GLN A 161 13.95 -20.46 26.79
N GLN A 162 14.25 -21.38 27.71
CA GLN A 162 15.17 -21.16 28.84
C GLN A 162 16.59 -21.71 28.61
N GLU A 163 16.90 -22.24 27.42
CA GLU A 163 18.23 -22.78 27.08
C GLU A 163 19.02 -21.87 26.13
N PRO A 164 20.34 -21.72 26.34
CA PRO A 164 21.18 -20.94 25.44
C PRO A 164 21.25 -21.61 24.06
N PRO A 165 21.16 -20.85 22.95
CA PRO A 165 21.13 -21.42 21.61
C PRO A 165 22.47 -22.11 21.31
N GLU A 166 22.43 -23.42 21.08
CA GLU A 166 23.56 -24.15 20.50
C GLU A 166 23.85 -23.58 19.10
N MET A 167 25.14 -23.32 18.83
CA MET A 167 25.61 -22.70 17.58
C MET A 167 25.59 -23.68 16.40
N ASP A 168 24.41 -24.13 15.98
CA ASP A 168 24.26 -24.88 14.74
C ASP A 168 23.93 -23.94 13.57
N GLY A 169 24.72 -24.01 12.49
CA GLY A 169 24.39 -23.36 11.21
C GLY A 169 24.96 -21.94 11.00
N LEU A 170 26.25 -21.73 11.28
CA LEU A 170 26.99 -20.55 10.80
C LEU A 170 27.24 -20.63 9.29
N LEU A 171 26.50 -19.86 8.49
CA LEU A 171 26.82 -19.64 7.08
C LEU A 171 27.85 -18.52 6.99
N SER A 172 29.10 -18.90 6.71
CA SER A 172 30.19 -17.94 6.48
C SER A 172 30.03 -17.31 5.09
N ALA A 173 29.34 -16.16 5.03
CA ALA A 173 29.14 -15.41 3.80
C ALA A 173 30.06 -14.17 3.81
N GLY A 174 31.37 -14.36 3.56
CA GLY A 174 32.36 -13.39 3.04
C GLY A 174 32.60 -12.02 3.73
N MET A 175 31.60 -11.40 4.34
CA MET A 175 31.64 -10.11 5.04
C MET A 175 31.03 -10.17 6.46
N GLY A 176 30.53 -11.33 6.87
CA GLY A 176 30.04 -11.62 8.22
C GLY A 176 29.47 -13.03 8.30
N THR A 177 29.59 -13.66 9.47
CA THR A 177 28.90 -14.93 9.75
C THR A 177 27.47 -14.61 10.17
N MET A 178 26.49 -14.86 9.30
CA MET A 178 25.09 -14.84 9.68
C MET A 178 24.63 -16.28 9.92
N THR A 179 23.86 -16.50 10.98
CA THR A 179 23.17 -17.78 11.18
C THR A 179 22.14 -17.95 10.07
N LEU A 180 21.90 -19.19 9.64
CA LEU A 180 20.86 -19.52 8.66
C LEU A 180 19.50 -18.91 9.06
N ASP A 181 19.20 -18.90 10.37
CA ASP A 181 18.00 -18.30 10.94
C ASP A 181 17.87 -16.80 10.67
N ALA A 182 18.97 -16.04 10.70
CA ALA A 182 18.94 -14.61 10.40
C ALA A 182 18.61 -14.36 8.92
N VAL A 183 19.18 -15.17 8.01
CA VAL A 183 18.90 -15.08 6.56
C VAL A 183 17.45 -15.43 6.27
N LEU A 184 16.95 -16.51 6.87
CA LEU A 184 15.55 -16.91 6.77
C LEU A 184 14.63 -15.81 7.31
N MET A 185 14.93 -15.24 8.48
CA MET A 185 14.15 -14.13 9.06
C MET A 185 14.10 -12.92 8.12
N ILE A 186 15.22 -12.51 7.52
CA ILE A 186 15.24 -11.42 6.53
C ILE A 186 14.35 -11.76 5.34
N ALA A 187 14.46 -12.98 4.80
CA ALA A 187 13.60 -13.45 3.72
C ALA A 187 12.10 -13.41 4.12
N ALA A 188 11.78 -13.65 5.39
CA ALA A 188 10.42 -13.54 5.93
C ALA A 188 9.88 -12.14 5.87
N VAL A 189 10.67 -11.19 6.37
CA VAL A 189 10.29 -9.79 6.42
C VAL A 189 10.09 -9.26 5.01
N VAL A 190 10.98 -9.62 4.07
CA VAL A 190 10.83 -9.25 2.66
C VAL A 190 9.56 -9.85 2.06
N ASN A 191 9.31 -11.16 2.24
CA ASN A 191 8.09 -11.80 1.77
C ASN A 191 6.82 -11.14 2.35
N PHE A 192 6.82 -10.83 3.64
CA PHE A 192 5.73 -10.16 4.32
C PHE A 192 5.46 -8.76 3.72
N ILE A 193 6.51 -7.96 3.52
CA ILE A 193 6.39 -6.62 2.91
C ILE A 193 5.85 -6.73 1.49
N VAL A 194 6.35 -7.68 0.69
CA VAL A 194 5.90 -7.92 -0.68
C VAL A 194 4.42 -8.24 -0.71
N ILE A 195 3.99 -9.24 0.07
CA ILE A 195 2.61 -9.69 0.13
C ILE A 195 1.68 -8.54 0.56
N ARG A 196 2.04 -7.79 1.60
CA ARG A 196 1.26 -6.64 2.08
C ARG A 196 1.19 -5.53 1.03
N THR A 197 2.25 -5.33 0.26
CA THR A 197 2.29 -4.34 -0.82
C THR A 197 1.37 -4.74 -1.97
N VAL A 198 1.39 -6.01 -2.38
CA VAL A 198 0.50 -6.52 -3.44
C VAL A 198 -0.96 -6.40 -3.02
N ARG A 199 -1.31 -6.78 -1.77
CA ARG A 199 -2.67 -6.62 -1.24
C ARG A 199 -3.12 -5.16 -1.27
N CYS A 200 -2.31 -4.26 -0.71
CA CYS A 200 -2.57 -2.82 -0.70
C CYS A 200 -2.79 -2.28 -2.12
N PHE A 201 -2.04 -2.80 -3.09
CA PHE A 201 -2.21 -2.44 -4.50
C PHE A 201 -3.58 -2.86 -5.04
N PHE A 202 -4.03 -4.09 -4.80
CA PHE A 202 -5.39 -4.51 -5.20
C PHE A 202 -6.49 -3.71 -4.51
N GLU A 203 -6.32 -3.37 -3.23
CA GLU A 203 -7.26 -2.52 -2.49
C GLU A 203 -7.36 -1.11 -3.11
N ILE A 204 -6.23 -0.52 -3.51
CA ILE A 204 -6.21 0.77 -4.22
C ILE A 204 -6.88 0.64 -5.59
N LEU A 205 -6.63 -0.44 -6.33
CA LEU A 205 -7.29 -0.67 -7.63
C LEU A 205 -8.80 -0.78 -7.48
N ILE A 206 -9.26 -1.57 -6.51
CA ILE A 206 -10.67 -1.68 -6.14
C ILE A 206 -11.26 -0.31 -5.86
N TRP A 207 -10.57 0.49 -5.04
CA TRP A 207 -11.03 1.82 -4.67
C TRP A 207 -11.11 2.78 -5.85
N LEU A 208 -10.18 2.68 -6.80
CA LEU A 208 -10.14 3.54 -7.98
C LEU A 208 -11.19 3.16 -9.03
N THR A 209 -11.73 1.94 -8.98
CA THR A 209 -12.58 1.42 -10.06
C THR A 209 -14.05 1.75 -9.83
N PRO A 210 -14.71 2.53 -10.71
CA PRO A 210 -16.11 2.93 -10.51
C PRO A 210 -17.11 1.81 -10.86
N PHE A 211 -16.65 0.77 -11.56
CA PHE A 211 -17.50 -0.32 -12.05
C PHE A 211 -17.53 -1.49 -11.04
N PRO A 212 -18.70 -1.86 -10.50
CA PRO A 212 -18.82 -2.89 -9.46
C PRO A 212 -18.42 -4.30 -9.93
N THR A 213 -18.55 -4.59 -11.22
CA THR A 213 -18.12 -5.87 -11.79
C THR A 213 -16.60 -6.03 -11.73
N VAL A 214 -15.86 -4.96 -12.03
CA VAL A 214 -14.40 -4.97 -11.99
C VAL A 214 -13.88 -4.99 -10.54
N ASP A 215 -14.59 -4.32 -9.63
CA ASP A 215 -14.36 -4.39 -8.17
C ASP A 215 -14.39 -5.85 -7.67
N ALA A 216 -15.46 -6.58 -7.97
CA ALA A 216 -15.60 -8.00 -7.61
C ALA A 216 -14.52 -8.90 -8.22
N VAL A 217 -14.12 -8.65 -9.48
CA VAL A 217 -13.03 -9.40 -10.13
C VAL A 217 -11.70 -9.16 -9.42
N PHE A 218 -11.37 -7.92 -9.06
CA PHE A 218 -10.14 -7.63 -8.32
C PHE A 218 -10.16 -8.22 -6.92
N GLU A 219 -11.30 -8.21 -6.22
CA GLU A 219 -11.43 -8.84 -4.91
C GLU A 219 -11.23 -10.37 -5.01
N PHE A 220 -11.86 -11.00 -6.00
CA PHE A 220 -11.71 -12.43 -6.27
C PHE A 220 -10.26 -12.78 -6.65
N CYS A 221 -9.63 -12.01 -7.54
CA CYS A 221 -8.23 -12.19 -7.92
C CYS A 221 -7.30 -12.05 -6.72
N ASN A 222 -7.52 -11.07 -5.85
CA ASN A 222 -6.71 -10.88 -4.65
C ASN A 222 -6.81 -12.10 -3.72
N LYS A 223 -8.02 -12.57 -3.41
CA LYS A 223 -8.23 -13.77 -2.57
C LYS A 223 -7.66 -15.04 -3.22
N SER A 224 -7.84 -15.20 -4.53
CA SER A 224 -7.35 -16.35 -5.29
C SER A 224 -5.83 -16.39 -5.35
N LEU A 225 -5.18 -15.23 -5.57
CA LEU A 225 -3.72 -15.12 -5.53
C LEU A 225 -3.18 -15.44 -4.13
N CYS A 226 -3.84 -14.96 -3.08
CA CYS A 226 -3.47 -15.30 -1.70
C CYS A 226 -3.55 -16.80 -1.43
N ALA A 227 -4.67 -17.44 -1.81
CA ALA A 227 -4.85 -18.88 -1.65
C ALA A 227 -3.85 -19.69 -2.49
N GLY A 228 -3.62 -19.29 -3.75
CA GLY A 228 -2.67 -19.94 -4.64
C GLY A 228 -1.23 -19.83 -4.13
N LEU A 229 -0.83 -18.65 -3.67
CA LEU A 229 0.49 -18.43 -3.05
C LEU A 229 0.66 -19.25 -1.77
N MET A 230 -0.42 -19.41 -0.99
CA MET A 230 -0.40 -20.23 0.20
C MET A 230 -0.20 -21.72 -0.11
N LEU A 231 -0.93 -22.26 -1.09
CA LEU A 231 -0.75 -23.63 -1.56
C LEU A 231 0.66 -23.83 -2.11
N LEU A 232 1.13 -22.87 -2.91
CA LEU A 232 2.48 -22.89 -3.47
C LEU A 232 3.53 -22.84 -2.37
N TYR A 233 3.30 -22.08 -1.30
CA TYR A 233 4.20 -22.01 -0.15
C TYR A 233 4.26 -23.35 0.59
N ALA A 234 3.11 -23.97 0.84
CA ALA A 234 3.02 -25.28 1.50
C ALA A 234 3.78 -26.37 0.72
N TRP A 235 3.82 -26.25 -0.62
CA TRP A 235 4.59 -27.14 -1.47
C TRP A 235 6.08 -26.76 -1.54
N SER A 236 6.39 -25.50 -1.84
CA SER A 236 7.76 -25.00 -2.00
C SER A 236 7.88 -23.52 -1.60
N PRO A 237 8.48 -23.22 -0.43
CA PRO A 237 8.73 -21.86 0.02
C PRO A 237 9.54 -21.01 -0.96
N ILE A 238 10.53 -21.62 -1.65
CA ILE A 238 11.38 -20.93 -2.63
C ILE A 238 10.57 -20.57 -3.88
N ALA A 239 9.72 -21.47 -4.38
CA ALA A 239 8.87 -21.18 -5.53
C ALA A 239 7.89 -20.03 -5.21
N ALA A 240 7.29 -20.05 -4.02
CA ALA A 240 6.41 -18.98 -3.56
C ALA A 240 7.13 -17.63 -3.46
N LEU A 241 8.36 -17.60 -2.95
CA LEU A 241 9.20 -16.39 -2.91
C LEU A 241 9.46 -15.83 -4.33
N VAL A 242 9.80 -16.69 -5.30
CA VAL A 242 10.06 -16.25 -6.68
C VAL A 242 8.80 -15.65 -7.30
N VAL A 243 7.63 -16.29 -7.12
CA VAL A 243 6.35 -15.77 -7.61
C VAL A 243 5.99 -14.45 -6.94
N ASN A 244 6.15 -14.34 -5.62
CA ASN A 244 5.94 -13.11 -4.85
C ASN A 244 6.80 -11.97 -5.39
N LEU A 245 8.08 -12.22 -5.64
CA LEU A 245 9.01 -11.20 -6.15
C LEU A 245 8.64 -10.75 -7.57
N GLY A 246 8.20 -11.69 -8.42
CA GLY A 246 7.65 -11.37 -9.74
C GLY A 246 6.40 -10.48 -9.66
N MET A 247 5.44 -10.85 -8.80
CA MET A 247 4.23 -10.06 -8.56
C MET A 247 4.55 -8.67 -8.02
N PHE A 248 5.52 -8.57 -7.11
CA PHE A 248 6.01 -7.28 -6.61
C PHE A 248 6.58 -6.41 -7.72
N GLY A 249 7.36 -6.98 -8.65
CA GLY A 249 7.90 -6.27 -9.81
C GLY A 249 6.79 -5.69 -10.71
N VAL A 250 5.72 -6.47 -10.94
CA VAL A 250 4.53 -5.99 -11.66
C VAL A 250 3.86 -4.85 -10.89
N CYS A 251 3.63 -5.02 -9.59
CA CYS A 251 3.02 -3.99 -8.74
C CYS A 251 3.84 -2.69 -8.72
N LEU A 252 5.17 -2.77 -8.64
CA LEU A 252 6.05 -1.60 -8.73
C LEU A 252 5.89 -0.87 -10.08
N THR A 253 5.80 -1.62 -11.17
CA THR A 253 5.64 -1.05 -12.51
C THR A 253 4.31 -0.27 -12.62
N VAL A 254 3.22 -0.86 -12.15
CA VAL A 254 1.92 -0.19 -12.13
C VAL A 254 1.91 0.98 -11.13
N PHE A 255 2.54 0.83 -9.96
CA PHE A 255 2.65 1.91 -8.97
C PHE A 255 3.35 3.14 -9.54
N VAL A 256 4.46 2.97 -10.27
CA VAL A 256 5.15 4.07 -10.96
C VAL A 256 4.23 4.73 -11.99
N TRP A 257 3.36 3.97 -12.65
CA TRP A 257 2.36 4.51 -13.57
C TRP A 257 1.23 5.29 -12.85
N ILE A 258 0.65 4.71 -11.80
CA ILE A 258 -0.41 5.35 -10.99
C ILE A 258 0.12 6.63 -10.34
N ARG A 259 1.30 6.59 -9.71
CA ARG A 259 1.92 7.76 -9.06
C ARG A 259 2.11 8.92 -10.04
N ARG A 260 2.48 8.63 -11.30
CA ARG A 260 2.58 9.67 -12.35
C ARG A 260 1.23 10.35 -12.59
N ARG A 261 0.15 9.56 -12.70
CA ARG A 261 -1.21 10.07 -12.90
C ARG A 261 -1.75 10.81 -11.67
N GLU A 262 -1.52 10.28 -10.46
CA GLU A 262 -1.90 10.91 -9.21
C GLU A 262 -1.27 12.30 -9.07
N VAL A 263 0.04 12.42 -9.31
CA VAL A 263 0.73 13.71 -9.25
C VAL A 263 0.13 14.71 -10.25
N PHE A 264 -0.15 14.27 -11.47
CA PHE A 264 -0.82 15.11 -12.47
C PHE A 264 -2.18 15.60 -11.98
N TYR A 265 -3.09 14.69 -11.62
CA TYR A 265 -4.45 15.04 -11.19
C TYR A 265 -4.43 15.89 -9.92
N ARG A 266 -3.58 15.56 -8.95
CA ARG A 266 -3.44 16.33 -7.72
C ARG A 266 -2.96 17.75 -8.02
N THR A 267 -1.99 17.94 -8.91
CA THR A 267 -1.52 19.28 -9.29
C THR A 267 -2.60 20.07 -10.04
N ILE A 268 -3.35 19.45 -10.94
CA ILE A 268 -4.43 20.14 -11.67
C ILE A 268 -5.60 20.48 -10.73
N LEU A 269 -6.08 19.53 -9.94
CA LEU A 269 -7.20 19.73 -9.02
C LEU A 269 -6.86 20.70 -7.89
N LEU A 270 -5.73 20.49 -7.19
CA LEU A 270 -5.30 21.43 -6.15
C LEU A 270 -5.05 22.82 -6.73
N GLY A 271 -4.60 22.90 -7.98
CA GLY A 271 -4.42 24.14 -8.67
C GLY A 271 -5.73 24.91 -8.95
N LEU A 272 -6.80 24.17 -9.26
CA LEU A 272 -8.14 24.74 -9.41
C LEU A 272 -8.69 25.26 -8.08
N PHE A 273 -8.44 24.55 -6.97
CA PHE A 273 -8.78 25.05 -5.64
C PHE A 273 -7.88 26.21 -5.20
N ALA A 274 -6.57 26.13 -5.45
CA ALA A 274 -5.60 27.16 -5.09
C ALA A 274 -5.89 28.48 -5.79
N ARG A 275 -6.47 28.45 -7.00
CA ARG A 275 -6.98 29.64 -7.70
C ARG A 275 -7.93 30.47 -6.84
N VAL A 276 -8.76 29.81 -6.02
CA VAL A 276 -9.76 30.48 -5.17
C VAL A 276 -9.15 30.98 -3.86
N PHE A 277 -8.20 30.24 -3.29
CA PHE A 277 -7.77 30.45 -1.91
C PHE A 277 -6.37 31.03 -1.71
N LEU A 278 -5.45 30.90 -2.67
CA LEU A 278 -4.04 31.21 -2.48
C LEU A 278 -3.56 32.30 -3.43
N LYS A 279 -3.06 33.39 -2.86
CA LYS A 279 -2.32 34.41 -3.61
C LYS A 279 -1.00 33.79 -4.09
N ARG A 280 -0.75 33.89 -5.39
CA ARG A 280 0.39 33.26 -6.07
C ARG A 280 1.72 33.67 -5.43
N ARG A 281 2.59 32.69 -5.17
CA ARG A 281 4.04 32.93 -4.97
C ARG A 281 4.72 32.90 -6.34
N ARG A 282 5.50 33.94 -6.62
CA ARG A 282 6.34 34.03 -7.83
C ARG A 282 7.40 32.92 -7.77
N LYS A 283 7.59 32.22 -8.88
CA LYS A 283 8.55 31.13 -9.03
C LYS A 283 9.20 31.27 -10.41
N ASP A 284 10.49 31.04 -10.48
CA ASP A 284 11.29 31.17 -11.71
C ASP A 284 11.05 30.01 -12.70
N TYR A 285 10.22 29.04 -12.31
CA TYR A 285 9.87 27.87 -13.11
C TYR A 285 8.35 27.69 -13.21
N LEU A 286 7.91 27.16 -14.36
CA LEU A 286 6.53 26.74 -14.61
C LEU A 286 6.42 25.22 -14.57
N VAL A 287 5.47 24.68 -13.81
CA VAL A 287 5.22 23.24 -13.80
C VAL A 287 4.33 22.86 -14.98
N VAL A 288 4.89 22.07 -15.91
CA VAL A 288 4.23 21.64 -17.15
C VAL A 288 4.16 20.12 -17.24
N PHE A 289 3.17 19.60 -17.97
CA PHE A 289 2.93 18.17 -18.16
C PHE A 289 2.67 17.87 -19.64
N PRO A 290 3.46 17.00 -20.30
CA PRO A 290 3.21 16.68 -21.70
C PRO A 290 1.90 15.89 -21.82
N SER A 291 1.02 16.28 -22.75
CA SER A 291 -0.27 15.63 -22.97
C SER A 291 -0.12 14.20 -23.49
N GLN A 292 0.91 13.99 -24.29
CA GLN A 292 1.29 12.71 -24.91
C GLN A 292 2.76 12.41 -24.60
N ALA A 293 3.22 11.19 -24.89
CA ALA A 293 4.65 10.87 -24.75
C ALA A 293 5.46 11.64 -25.79
N CYS A 294 6.48 12.36 -25.34
CA CYS A 294 7.41 13.10 -26.18
C CYS A 294 8.81 12.75 -25.73
N LEU A 295 9.62 12.08 -26.55
CA LEU A 295 10.98 11.72 -26.15
C LEU A 295 11.73 12.99 -25.67
N PRO A 296 12.33 13.01 -24.45
CA PRO A 296 12.62 11.90 -23.54
C PRO A 296 11.60 11.67 -22.40
N PHE A 297 10.43 12.32 -22.43
CA PHE A 297 9.42 12.37 -21.37
C PHE A 297 8.20 11.47 -21.64
N PRO A 298 7.80 10.63 -20.67
CA PRO A 298 6.51 9.95 -20.73
C PRO A 298 5.35 10.96 -20.60
N GLY A 299 4.20 10.66 -21.20
CA GLY A 299 2.99 11.47 -21.06
C GLY A 299 2.57 11.67 -19.60
N ARG A 300 2.05 12.85 -19.30
CA ARG A 300 1.61 13.32 -17.96
C ARG A 300 2.69 13.29 -16.88
N THR A 301 3.95 13.27 -17.27
CA THR A 301 5.04 13.39 -16.32
C THR A 301 5.21 14.84 -15.89
N ARG A 302 5.50 15.07 -14.61
CA ARG A 302 5.79 16.42 -14.10
C ARG A 302 7.15 16.89 -14.64
N CYS A 303 7.13 18.00 -15.37
CA CYS A 303 8.32 18.69 -15.83
C CYS A 303 8.33 20.14 -15.30
N LEU A 304 9.53 20.70 -15.21
CA LEU A 304 9.75 22.10 -14.87
C LEU A 304 10.22 22.80 -16.14
N LEU A 305 9.54 23.87 -16.51
CA LEU A 305 9.88 24.73 -17.63
C LEU A 305 10.51 25.99 -17.09
N GLU A 306 11.74 26.25 -17.48
CA GLU A 306 12.53 27.42 -17.10
C GLU A 306 12.95 28.16 -18.36
N ARG A 307 12.97 29.50 -18.31
CA ARG A 307 13.48 30.33 -19.40
C ARG A 307 15.00 30.46 -19.25
N THR A 308 15.73 30.15 -20.30
CA THR A 308 17.19 30.28 -20.38
C THR A 308 17.53 31.41 -21.37
N GLN A 309 18.79 31.84 -21.43
CA GLN A 309 19.23 32.87 -22.38
C GLN A 309 19.05 32.43 -23.84
N ASP A 310 19.22 31.12 -24.12
CA ASP A 310 19.18 30.56 -25.47
C ASP A 310 17.82 29.92 -25.85
N GLY A 311 16.80 30.09 -25.01
CA GLY A 311 15.47 29.51 -25.23
C GLY A 311 14.82 28.99 -23.95
N TRP A 312 14.28 27.77 -23.99
CA TRP A 312 13.57 27.17 -22.86
C TRP A 312 14.17 25.83 -22.47
N GLN A 313 14.31 25.58 -21.16
CA GLN A 313 14.76 24.30 -20.63
C GLN A 313 13.61 23.59 -19.93
N ILE A 314 13.32 22.37 -20.37
CA ILE A 314 12.33 21.48 -19.75
C ILE A 314 13.08 20.40 -18.99
N THR A 315 12.95 20.41 -17.67
CA THR A 315 13.65 19.50 -16.77
C THR A 315 12.65 18.55 -16.08
N GLN A 316 12.83 17.25 -16.28
CA GLN A 316 12.15 16.22 -15.50
C GLN A 316 13.02 15.82 -14.31
N VAL A 317 12.58 16.20 -13.11
CA VAL A 317 13.19 15.74 -11.86
C VAL A 317 12.84 14.27 -11.63
N ARG A 318 13.86 13.43 -11.47
CA ARG A 318 13.72 12.00 -11.16
C ARG A 318 14.33 11.73 -9.80
N TRP A 319 13.74 10.79 -9.06
CA TRP A 319 14.13 10.55 -7.68
C TRP A 319 15.47 9.80 -7.55
N LEU A 320 15.67 8.75 -8.36
CA LEU A 320 16.85 7.87 -8.29
C LEU A 320 17.77 7.97 -9.50
N LEU A 321 17.37 8.71 -10.53
CA LEU A 321 18.09 8.80 -11.79
C LEU A 321 18.42 10.27 -12.08
N PRO A 322 19.46 10.53 -12.89
CA PRO A 322 19.77 11.89 -13.31
C PRO A 322 18.55 12.54 -13.97
N ALA A 323 18.40 13.84 -13.73
CA ALA A 323 17.36 14.64 -14.33
C ALA A 323 17.47 14.56 -15.86
N ARG A 324 16.32 14.46 -16.54
CA ARG A 324 16.28 14.54 -18.00
C ARG A 324 15.97 15.96 -18.37
N THR A 325 16.84 16.58 -19.15
CA THR A 325 16.66 17.93 -19.66
C THR A 325 16.41 17.88 -21.16
N LEU A 326 15.55 18.78 -21.63
CA LEU A 326 15.30 19.04 -23.03
C LEU A 326 15.37 20.55 -23.22
N THR A 327 16.27 21.00 -24.07
CA THR A 327 16.39 22.42 -24.41
C THR A 327 15.66 22.67 -25.72
N VAL A 328 14.75 23.64 -25.73
CA VAL A 328 14.05 24.12 -26.91
C VAL A 328 14.70 25.45 -27.30
N PRO A 329 15.43 25.51 -28.44
CA PRO A 329 16.08 26.73 -28.90
C PRO A 329 15.06 27.84 -29.22
N GLU A 330 15.42 29.09 -28.97
CA GLU A 330 14.55 30.25 -29.27
C GLU A 330 14.18 30.34 -30.77
N GLU A 331 15.07 29.89 -31.66
CA GLU A 331 14.87 29.83 -33.12
C GLU A 331 13.64 29.01 -33.55
N THR A 332 13.21 28.08 -32.69
CA THR A 332 12.05 27.22 -32.93
C THR A 332 10.74 28.04 -32.99
N GLY A 333 10.75 29.22 -32.36
CA GLY A 333 9.63 30.15 -32.30
C GLY A 333 9.07 30.28 -30.88
N LYS A 334 8.37 31.39 -30.62
CA LYS A 334 7.80 31.66 -29.29
C LYS A 334 6.66 30.68 -29.00
N PRO A 335 6.63 30.06 -27.80
CA PRO A 335 5.59 29.12 -27.47
C PRO A 335 4.25 29.83 -27.29
N VAL A 336 3.21 29.18 -27.79
CA VAL A 336 1.86 29.70 -27.82
C VAL A 336 1.05 29.09 -26.68
N VAL A 337 0.42 29.95 -25.87
CA VAL A 337 -0.44 29.56 -24.75
C VAL A 337 -1.89 29.62 -25.19
N ALA A 338 -2.61 28.52 -25.04
CA ALA A 338 -4.06 28.44 -25.16
C ALA A 338 -4.68 28.18 -23.78
N CYS A 339 -5.51 29.11 -23.30
CA CYS A 339 -6.14 29.06 -21.99
C CYS A 339 -7.41 28.18 -22.01
N GLY A 340 -7.36 26.96 -21.47
CA GLY A 340 -8.52 26.08 -21.40
C GLY A 340 -9.34 26.24 -20.11
N MET A 341 -10.52 25.62 -20.04
CA MET A 341 -11.43 25.66 -18.87
C MET A 341 -10.96 24.84 -17.66
N ILE A 342 -10.10 23.83 -17.86
CA ILE A 342 -9.56 22.99 -16.76
C ILE A 342 -8.03 23.09 -16.69
N THR A 343 -7.38 23.10 -17.84
CA THR A 343 -5.92 23.21 -17.97
C THR A 343 -5.59 24.17 -19.09
N ASN A 344 -4.53 24.94 -18.91
CA ASN A 344 -3.94 25.68 -20.01
C ASN A 344 -3.01 24.77 -20.79
N SER A 345 -2.82 25.07 -22.06
CA SER A 345 -1.92 24.35 -22.93
C SER A 345 -0.89 25.27 -23.54
N LEU A 346 0.33 24.77 -23.64
CA LEU A 346 1.48 25.42 -24.24
C LEU A 346 1.93 24.56 -25.42
N VAL A 347 2.10 25.18 -26.58
CA VAL A 347 2.56 24.52 -27.81
C VAL A 347 3.79 25.26 -28.31
N PHE A 348 4.87 24.53 -28.59
CA PHE A 348 6.07 25.09 -29.20
C PHE A 348 5.94 24.97 -30.72
N PRO A 349 5.80 26.07 -31.47
CA PRO A 349 5.86 25.99 -32.93
C PRO A 349 7.23 25.44 -33.33
N GLY A 350 7.32 24.64 -34.40
CA GLY A 350 8.60 24.12 -34.92
C GLY A 350 9.28 23.01 -34.09
N PHE A 351 8.81 22.72 -32.87
CA PHE A 351 9.17 21.53 -32.11
C PHE A 351 8.09 20.46 -32.34
N PRO A 352 8.35 19.13 -32.21
CA PRO A 352 7.30 18.11 -32.32
C PRO A 352 6.04 18.56 -31.58
N GLU A 353 4.90 18.44 -32.25
CA GLU A 353 3.60 19.04 -31.91
C GLU A 353 3.01 18.45 -30.62
N VAL A 354 3.71 18.72 -29.52
CA VAL A 354 3.47 18.16 -28.21
C VAL A 354 2.85 19.27 -27.40
N ARG A 355 1.59 19.06 -27.05
CA ARG A 355 0.84 19.93 -26.17
C ARG A 355 1.31 19.74 -24.74
N TRP A 356 1.74 20.81 -24.07
CA TRP A 356 2.13 20.82 -22.67
C TRP A 356 1.04 21.45 -21.83
N ASP A 357 0.43 20.67 -20.95
CA ASP A 357 -0.62 21.17 -20.07
C ASP A 357 -0.03 21.73 -18.78
N PHE A 358 -0.59 22.84 -18.30
CA PHE A 358 -0.25 23.44 -17.01
C PHE A 358 -1.49 23.96 -16.30
N CYS A 359 -1.32 24.25 -15.01
CA CYS A 359 -2.42 24.59 -14.12
C CYS A 359 -3.05 25.96 -14.44
N GLN A 360 -4.36 26.11 -14.23
CA GLN A 360 -5.07 27.38 -14.36
C GLN A 360 -4.76 28.45 -13.32
N GLN A 361 -4.03 28.13 -12.26
CA GLN A 361 -3.66 29.12 -11.23
C GLN A 361 -2.94 30.35 -11.82
N TYR A 362 -2.41 30.22 -13.05
CA TYR A 362 -1.73 31.26 -13.80
C TYR A 362 -2.67 32.14 -14.65
N ASN A 363 -3.98 31.88 -14.72
CA ASN A 363 -4.90 32.61 -15.60
C ASN A 363 -5.13 34.06 -15.18
N HIS A 364 -5.20 34.34 -13.88
CA HIS A 364 -5.39 35.71 -13.38
C HIS A 364 -4.20 36.63 -13.69
N ASP A 365 -3.07 36.03 -14.07
CA ASP A 365 -1.79 36.69 -14.23
C ASP A 365 -1.13 36.25 -15.55
N ALA A 366 -1.96 35.84 -16.53
CA ALA A 366 -1.50 35.21 -17.76
C ALA A 366 -0.56 36.13 -18.54
N ASP A 367 -0.83 37.43 -18.57
CA ASP A 367 0.00 38.43 -19.24
C ASP A 367 1.39 38.55 -18.59
N ASN A 368 1.45 38.55 -17.25
CA ASN A 368 2.73 38.59 -16.54
C ASN A 368 3.51 37.29 -16.68
N VAL A 369 2.83 36.13 -16.69
CA VAL A 369 3.48 34.83 -17.00
C VAL A 369 4.01 34.83 -18.42
N ALA A 370 3.22 35.31 -19.38
CA ALA A 370 3.63 35.39 -20.76
C ALA A 370 4.83 36.33 -20.94
N ALA A 371 4.84 37.48 -20.26
CA ALA A 371 5.98 38.40 -20.28
C ALA A 371 7.24 37.79 -19.63
N GLU A 372 7.10 37.15 -18.46
CA GLU A 372 8.19 36.54 -17.70
C GLU A 372 8.85 35.40 -18.50
N PHE A 373 8.04 34.48 -19.04
CA PHE A 373 8.53 33.32 -19.76
C PHE A 373 8.66 33.50 -21.28
N GLY A 374 8.26 34.67 -21.82
CA GLY A 374 8.37 35.00 -23.25
C GLY A 374 7.35 34.29 -24.14
N PHE A 375 6.15 34.03 -23.62
CA PHE A 375 5.09 33.31 -24.34
C PHE A 375 4.20 34.26 -25.16
N VAL A 376 3.53 33.71 -26.17
CA VAL A 376 2.48 34.40 -26.93
C VAL A 376 1.13 33.83 -26.53
N ILE A 377 0.18 34.67 -26.11
CA ILE A 377 -1.17 34.23 -25.77
C ILE A 377 -1.98 34.10 -27.06
N SER A 378 -2.60 32.94 -27.29
CA SER A 378 -3.45 32.70 -28.45
C SER A 378 -4.80 33.37 -28.27
N GLU A 379 -5.07 34.41 -29.07
CA GLU A 379 -6.35 35.14 -29.10
C GLU A 379 -7.54 34.24 -29.45
N ALA A 380 -7.30 33.18 -30.24
CA ALA A 380 -8.32 32.21 -30.67
C ALA A 380 -9.02 31.47 -29.53
N THR A 381 -8.52 31.56 -28.30
CA THR A 381 -9.11 30.90 -27.12
C THR A 381 -10.08 31.80 -26.35
N VAL A 382 -10.02 33.13 -26.53
CA VAL A 382 -10.89 34.08 -25.81
C VAL A 382 -12.30 34.10 -26.40
N GLU A 383 -12.46 33.71 -27.67
CA GLU A 383 -13.75 33.74 -28.38
C GLU A 383 -14.64 32.51 -28.14
N ARG A 384 -14.22 31.57 -27.28
CA ARG A 384 -15.05 30.46 -26.77
C ARG A 384 -15.41 30.61 -25.29
N ASP A 385 -15.63 31.83 -24.83
CA ASP A 385 -16.56 32.03 -23.72
C ASP A 385 -17.95 31.73 -24.26
N HIS A 386 -18.35 30.47 -24.13
CA HIS A 386 -19.64 29.96 -24.58
C HIS A 386 -20.75 30.90 -24.13
N ASP A 387 -21.44 31.52 -25.10
CA ASP A 387 -22.80 31.97 -24.86
C ASP A 387 -23.59 30.74 -24.37
N PRO A 388 -24.07 30.72 -23.11
CA PRO A 388 -24.79 29.58 -22.56
C PRO A 388 -26.05 29.23 -23.37
N ARG A 389 -26.45 30.10 -24.30
CA ARG A 389 -27.52 29.87 -25.28
C ARG A 389 -27.14 28.87 -26.38
N GLN A 390 -25.88 28.80 -26.81
CA GLN A 390 -25.46 27.82 -27.84
C GLN A 390 -25.40 26.40 -27.28
N LEU A 391 -24.95 26.22 -26.03
CA LEU A 391 -24.99 24.94 -25.33
C LEU A 391 -26.42 24.40 -25.13
N LYS A 392 -27.40 25.29 -24.95
CA LYS A 392 -28.83 24.90 -24.91
C LYS A 392 -29.39 24.49 -26.26
N ALA A 393 -28.83 24.98 -27.36
CA ALA A 393 -29.29 24.66 -28.71
C ALA A 393 -28.69 23.35 -29.26
N GLU A 394 -27.53 22.90 -28.77
CA GLU A 394 -26.95 21.60 -29.13
C GLU A 394 -27.47 20.44 -28.27
N LEU A 395 -28.06 20.74 -27.10
CA LEU A 395 -28.66 19.76 -26.19
C LEU A 395 -30.19 19.62 -26.34
N ALA A 396 -30.81 20.45 -27.19
CA ALA A 396 -32.22 20.36 -27.58
C ALA A 396 -32.31 19.81 -29.01
#